data_AF-A0A3T0RVB4-F1
#
_entry.id   AF-A0A3T0RVB4-F1
#
_cell.length_a   1.000
_cell.length_b   1.000
_cell.length_c   1.000
_cell.angle_alpha   90.00
_cell.angle_beta   90.00
_cell.angle_gamma   90.00
#
_symmetry.space_group_name_H-M   'P 1'
#
loop_
_entity.id
_entity.type
_entity.pdbx_description
1 polymer ?
#
loop_
_entity_poly.entity_id
_entity_poly.type
_entity_poly.pdbx_seq_one_letter_code
_entity_poly.pdbx_strand_id
1 'polypeptide(L)'
;MKNLIRSLFVLFSFCAITVTASADDCGTGKLNYKNKNIAVSEEVEICKNEYSQFYAKKCANGCEFTKALKQQTEVEVEDATVGSPGGQICQELGFDSRLVEVEFKKTKTPHVDLCFGKDKDSFVSTGFLRDLKGSLE
;
A
#
# COMPACT_ATOMS: atom_id res chain seq x y z
N MET A 1 2.39 -51.60 47.87
CA MET A 1 2.90 -51.77 46.49
C MET A 1 1.86 -51.17 45.56
N LYS A 2 2.03 -49.90 45.16
CA LYS A 2 2.72 -49.46 43.93
C LYS A 2 1.80 -49.59 42.70
N ASN A 3 1.22 -48.47 42.27
CA ASN A 3 1.43 -47.86 40.94
C ASN A 3 0.26 -46.90 40.64
N LEU A 4 0.44 -45.63 40.97
CA LEU A 4 0.94 -44.58 40.06
C LEU A 4 -0.18 -44.01 39.18
N ILE A 5 -0.92 -43.10 39.81
CA ILE A 5 -1.40 -41.86 39.20
C ILE A 5 -0.23 -41.27 38.41
N ARG A 6 -0.37 -41.13 37.08
CA ARG A 6 0.16 -39.99 36.31
C ARG A 6 0.02 -40.19 34.80
N SER A 7 -0.39 -39.09 34.17
CA SER A 7 -0.02 -38.69 32.81
C SER A 7 -0.72 -39.41 31.66
N LEU A 8 -1.87 -38.86 31.26
CA LEU A 8 -2.17 -38.72 29.84
C LEU A 8 -2.94 -37.43 29.58
N PHE A 9 -2.33 -36.33 29.99
CA PHE A 9 -2.64 -34.99 29.50
C PHE A 9 -1.30 -34.41 29.01
N VAL A 10 -1.33 -33.56 27.99
CA VAL A 10 -0.16 -33.00 27.29
C VAL A 10 0.44 -34.01 26.30
N LEU A 11 0.19 -33.93 24.99
CA LEU A 11 0.74 -32.91 24.09
C LEU A 11 -0.17 -32.79 22.86
N PHE A 12 -1.21 -31.95 22.92
CA PHE A 12 -1.76 -31.34 21.70
C PHE A 12 -0.82 -30.21 21.33
N SER A 13 0.31 -30.56 20.70
CA SER A 13 1.23 -29.62 20.08
C SER A 13 0.59 -29.10 18.79
N PHE A 14 -0.51 -28.36 18.93
CA PHE A 14 -0.93 -27.42 17.90
C PHE A 14 0.14 -26.33 17.90
N CYS A 15 1.15 -26.48 17.05
CA CYS A 15 1.88 -25.35 16.51
C CYS A 15 0.84 -24.49 15.79
N ALA A 16 0.22 -23.58 16.54
CA ALA A 16 -0.44 -22.43 15.98
C ALA A 16 0.66 -21.64 15.26
N ILE A 17 0.84 -21.95 13.99
CA ILE A 17 1.56 -21.09 13.05
C ILE A 17 0.67 -19.86 12.96
N THR A 18 0.85 -18.93 13.89
CA THR A 18 0.32 -17.59 13.77
C THR A 18 1.01 -17.00 12.55
N VAL A 19 0.32 -17.04 11.41
CA VAL A 19 0.63 -16.22 10.26
C VAL A 19 0.43 -14.79 10.75
N THR A 20 1.50 -14.17 11.24
CA THR A 20 1.50 -12.73 11.47
C THR A 20 1.50 -12.10 10.09
N ALA A 21 0.31 -11.84 9.55
CA ALA A 21 0.19 -10.81 8.52
C ALA A 21 0.86 -9.57 9.13
N SER A 22 1.98 -9.16 8.54
CA SER A 22 2.73 -7.99 8.98
C SER A 22 1.75 -6.82 8.98
N ALA A 23 1.34 -6.37 10.17
CA ALA A 23 0.43 -5.25 10.27
C ALA A 23 1.09 -4.04 9.61
N ASP A 24 0.37 -3.39 8.69
CA ASP A 24 0.88 -2.20 8.03
C ASP A 24 1.29 -1.13 9.04
N ASP A 25 2.42 -0.49 8.81
CA ASP A 25 2.93 0.52 9.71
C ASP A 25 2.30 1.88 9.40
N CYS A 26 1.38 2.34 10.24
CA CYS A 26 0.62 3.56 10.03
C CYS A 26 0.99 4.68 11.02
N GLY A 27 0.93 5.92 10.57
CA GLY A 27 1.16 7.10 11.40
C GLY A 27 1.08 8.42 10.63
N THR A 28 1.28 9.52 11.33
CA THR A 28 1.34 10.85 10.72
C THR A 28 2.66 11.01 9.95
N GLY A 29 2.57 11.52 8.72
CA GLY A 29 3.70 11.86 7.88
C GLY A 29 3.44 13.12 7.07
N LYS A 30 4.42 13.51 6.24
CA LYS A 30 4.30 14.67 5.35
C LYS A 30 4.56 14.28 3.90
N LEU A 31 3.79 14.87 3.01
CA LEU A 31 3.97 14.79 1.57
C LEU A 31 4.45 16.15 1.06
N ASN A 32 5.62 16.18 0.42
CA ASN A 32 6.16 17.37 -0.22
C ASN A 32 6.20 17.17 -1.73
N TYR A 33 5.50 18.02 -2.49
CA TYR A 33 5.43 17.93 -3.95
C TYR A 33 5.18 19.29 -4.61
N LYS A 34 5.26 19.34 -5.94
CA LYS A 34 4.92 20.54 -6.73
C LYS A 34 3.55 20.36 -7.39
N ASN A 35 2.64 21.29 -7.18
CA ASN A 35 1.36 21.38 -7.89
C ASN A 35 1.31 22.66 -8.71
N LYS A 36 1.27 22.56 -10.05
CA LYS A 36 1.29 23.73 -10.96
C LYS A 36 2.42 24.74 -10.60
N ASN A 37 3.63 24.22 -10.35
CA ASN A 37 4.82 24.97 -9.92
C ASN A 37 4.79 25.56 -8.50
N ILE A 38 3.74 25.32 -7.72
CA ILE A 38 3.64 25.72 -6.31
C ILE A 38 4.13 24.56 -5.44
N ALA A 39 5.07 24.84 -4.53
CA ALA A 39 5.47 23.86 -3.53
C ALA A 39 4.33 23.64 -2.53
N VAL A 40 3.96 22.38 -2.34
CA VAL A 40 2.91 21.93 -1.42
C VAL A 40 3.57 21.03 -0.37
N SER A 41 3.23 21.26 0.89
CA SER A 41 3.61 20.42 2.03
C SER A 41 2.37 20.13 2.85
N GLU A 42 1.94 18.88 2.86
CA GLU A 42 0.69 18.45 3.51
C GLU A 42 1.01 17.38 4.56
N GLU A 43 0.45 17.56 5.76
CA GLU A 43 0.50 16.54 6.81
C GLU A 43 -0.70 15.60 6.66
N VAL A 44 -0.43 14.30 6.62
CA VAL A 44 -1.42 13.26 6.31
C VAL A 44 -1.18 12.01 7.14
N GLU A 45 -2.21 11.18 7.32
CA GLU A 45 -2.04 9.82 7.85
C GLU A 45 -1.59 8.86 6.74
N ILE A 46 -0.36 8.36 6.87
CA ILE A 46 0.29 7.47 5.91
C ILE A 46 0.41 6.08 6.52
N CYS A 47 0.21 5.05 5.72
CA CYS A 47 0.59 3.68 6.03
C CYS A 47 1.69 3.21 5.08
N LYS A 48 2.56 2.34 5.59
CA LYS A 48 3.62 1.68 4.85
C LYS A 48 3.48 0.17 5.01
N ASN A 49 3.35 -0.54 3.89
CA ASN A 49 3.30 -2.01 3.92
C ASN A 49 4.70 -2.64 3.98
N GLU A 50 4.75 -3.96 4.10
CA GLU A 50 6.00 -4.74 4.14
C GLU A 50 6.88 -4.58 2.88
N TYR A 51 6.27 -4.24 1.74
CA TYR A 51 6.95 -3.97 0.46
C TYR A 51 7.43 -2.52 0.33
N SER A 52 7.38 -1.74 1.41
CA SER A 52 7.74 -0.32 1.43
C SER A 52 6.90 0.57 0.50
N GLN A 53 5.67 0.17 0.24
CA GLN A 53 4.69 0.97 -0.50
C GLN A 53 3.92 1.86 0.46
N PHE A 54 3.76 3.12 0.08
CA PHE A 54 3.05 4.12 0.87
C PHE A 54 1.63 4.28 0.37
N TYR A 55 0.69 4.44 1.28
CA TYR A 55 -0.69 4.75 0.93
C TYR A 55 -1.37 5.54 2.05
N ALA A 56 -2.45 6.25 1.73
CA ALA A 56 -3.23 6.97 2.72
C ALA A 56 -3.91 5.97 3.66
N LYS A 57 -3.89 6.20 4.98
CA LYS A 57 -4.50 5.26 5.94
C LYS A 57 -5.96 4.92 5.63
N LYS A 58 -6.73 5.90 5.14
CA LYS A 58 -8.13 5.68 4.72
C LYS A 58 -8.28 4.67 3.56
N CYS A 59 -7.19 4.34 2.87
CA CYS A 59 -7.11 3.35 1.82
C CYS A 59 -6.61 1.98 2.29
N ALA A 60 -6.46 1.73 3.60
CA ALA A 60 -6.12 0.40 4.13
C ALA A 60 -7.07 -0.70 3.68
N ASN A 61 -8.35 -0.36 3.44
CA ASN A 61 -9.36 -1.28 2.89
C ASN A 61 -9.66 -1.03 1.40
N GLY A 62 -8.74 -0.37 0.70
CA GLY A 62 -8.85 0.05 -0.70
C GLY A 62 -9.46 1.45 -0.89
N CYS A 63 -8.81 2.28 -1.71
CA CYS A 63 -9.39 3.53 -2.21
C CYS A 63 -10.45 3.24 -3.30
N GLU A 64 -11.22 4.26 -3.71
CA GLU A 64 -12.14 4.14 -4.86
C GLU A 64 -11.46 3.62 -6.13
N PHE A 65 -10.24 4.08 -6.42
CA PHE A 65 -9.53 3.71 -7.64
C PHE A 65 -8.97 2.28 -7.61
N THR A 66 -8.64 1.73 -6.44
CA THR A 66 -8.25 0.32 -6.34
C THR A 66 -9.46 -0.60 -6.53
N LYS A 67 -10.66 -0.13 -6.16
CA LYS A 67 -11.92 -0.81 -6.48
C LYS A 67 -12.23 -0.71 -7.98
N ALA A 68 -12.00 0.44 -8.60
CA ALA A 68 -12.17 0.61 -10.05
C ALA A 68 -11.24 -0.32 -10.84
N LEU A 69 -9.98 -0.46 -10.43
CA LEU A 69 -9.02 -1.39 -11.05
C LEU A 69 -9.49 -2.85 -10.95
N LYS A 70 -10.07 -3.27 -9.82
CA LYS A 70 -10.67 -4.61 -9.68
C LYS A 70 -11.88 -4.84 -10.60
N GLN A 71 -12.56 -3.78 -11.02
CA GLN A 71 -13.76 -3.85 -11.87
C GLN A 71 -13.42 -3.75 -13.37
N GLN A 72 -12.26 -3.21 -13.72
CA GLN A 72 -11.81 -3.07 -15.10
C GLN A 72 -10.86 -4.21 -15.46
N THR A 73 -11.36 -5.19 -16.23
CA THR A 73 -10.61 -6.34 -16.73
C THR A 73 -9.61 -6.00 -17.86
N GLU A 74 -9.62 -4.78 -18.40
CA GLU A 74 -8.91 -4.39 -19.62
C GLU A 74 -8.03 -3.13 -19.45
N VAL A 75 -7.44 -2.93 -18.27
CA VAL A 75 -6.41 -1.88 -18.12
C VAL A 75 -5.14 -2.36 -18.85
N GLU A 76 -5.04 -2.09 -20.15
CA GLU A 76 -3.88 -2.42 -20.99
C GLU A 76 -2.70 -1.52 -20.63
N VAL A 77 -1.82 -2.04 -19.78
CA VAL A 77 -0.51 -1.44 -19.57
C VAL A 77 0.34 -1.83 -20.76
N GLU A 78 0.29 -1.05 -21.84
CA GLU A 78 1.31 -1.14 -22.87
C GLU A 78 2.69 -0.97 -22.21
N ASP A 79 3.71 -1.69 -22.68
CA ASP A 79 5.10 -1.49 -22.26
C ASP A 79 5.56 -0.08 -22.66
N ALA A 80 5.16 0.92 -21.87
CA ALA A 80 5.37 2.31 -22.21
C ALA A 80 6.87 2.62 -22.11
N THR A 81 7.41 3.18 -23.18
CA THR A 81 8.76 3.73 -23.26
C THR A 81 8.95 4.98 -22.38
N VAL A 82 7.90 5.46 -21.71
CA VAL A 82 7.88 6.66 -20.87
C VAL A 82 6.92 6.46 -19.67
N GLY A 83 7.46 6.47 -18.44
CA GLY A 83 6.69 6.39 -17.20
C GLY A 83 6.81 5.05 -16.47
N SER A 84 6.35 4.98 -15.21
CA SER A 84 6.27 3.72 -14.47
C SER A 84 4.95 2.99 -14.83
N PRO A 85 4.93 1.65 -14.95
CA PRO A 85 3.69 0.90 -15.23
C PRO A 85 2.53 1.26 -14.30
N GLY A 86 2.80 1.50 -13.01
CA GLY A 86 1.77 1.92 -12.06
C GLY A 86 1.30 3.37 -12.24
N GLY A 87 2.16 4.25 -12.77
CA GLY A 87 1.79 5.62 -13.13
C GLY A 87 0.85 5.67 -14.34
N GLN A 88 1.06 4.78 -15.31
CA GLN A 88 0.13 4.61 -16.43
C GLN A 88 -1.23 4.10 -15.96
N ILE A 89 -1.26 3.05 -15.11
CA ILE A 89 -2.52 2.58 -14.49
C ILE A 89 -3.24 3.73 -13.77
N CYS A 90 -2.50 4.56 -13.03
CA CYS A 90 -3.08 5.72 -12.37
C CYS A 90 -3.78 6.68 -13.35
N GLN A 91 -3.13 6.99 -14.47
CA GLN A 91 -3.66 7.90 -15.49
C GLN A 91 -4.86 7.32 -16.24
N GLU A 92 -4.83 6.04 -16.59
CA GLU A 92 -5.92 5.34 -17.28
C GLU A 92 -7.19 5.27 -16.43
N LEU A 93 -7.02 5.12 -15.12
CA LEU A 93 -8.13 5.22 -14.15
C LEU A 93 -8.63 6.66 -13.95
N GLY A 94 -8.01 7.66 -14.59
CA GLY A 94 -8.39 9.07 -14.53
C GLY A 94 -7.89 9.80 -13.29
N PHE A 95 -6.81 9.33 -12.67
CA PHE A 95 -6.22 9.87 -11.46
C PHE A 95 -4.86 10.53 -11.74
N ASP A 96 -4.36 11.30 -10.76
CA ASP A 96 -3.18 12.13 -10.92
C ASP A 96 -1.94 11.45 -10.33
N SER A 97 -0.97 11.10 -11.18
CA SER A 97 0.32 10.54 -10.74
C SER A 97 1.30 11.65 -10.46
N ARG A 98 1.93 11.64 -9.28
CA ARG A 98 2.89 12.67 -8.87
C ARG A 98 4.11 12.07 -8.21
N LEU A 99 5.26 12.69 -8.47
CA LEU A 99 6.49 12.43 -7.75
C LEU A 99 6.51 13.23 -6.45
N VAL A 100 6.58 12.53 -5.31
CA VAL A 100 6.43 13.09 -3.97
C VAL A 100 7.62 12.71 -3.10
N GLU A 101 8.08 13.63 -2.27
CA GLU A 101 8.93 13.29 -1.12
C GLU A 101 8.02 12.95 0.06
N VAL A 102 8.18 11.75 0.61
CA VAL A 102 7.43 11.27 1.77
C VAL A 102 8.33 11.37 3.00
N GLU A 103 7.90 12.09 4.03
CA GLU A 103 8.52 12.05 5.36
C GLU A 103 7.62 11.24 6.29
N PHE A 104 8.06 10.04 6.69
CA PHE A 104 7.32 9.14 7.57
C PHE A 104 8.21 8.71 8.74
N LYS A 105 7.76 8.94 9.97
CA LYS A 105 8.53 8.64 11.20
C LYS A 105 9.99 9.15 11.16
N LYS A 106 10.19 10.38 10.68
CA LYS A 106 11.50 11.03 10.50
C LYS A 106 12.38 10.41 9.40
N THR A 107 11.90 9.40 8.68
CA THR A 107 12.55 8.89 7.47
C THR A 107 12.02 9.63 6.27
N LYS A 108 12.93 10.23 5.49
CA LYS A 108 12.60 10.85 4.20
C LYS A 108 12.84 9.87 3.08
N THR A 109 11.82 9.63 2.28
CA THR A 109 11.90 8.86 1.04
C THR A 109 11.64 9.81 -0.11
N PRO A 110 12.68 10.25 -0.84
CA PRO A 110 12.50 11.10 -2.00
C PRO A 110 11.97 10.29 -3.17
N HIS A 111 11.32 10.97 -4.11
CA HIS A 111 10.93 10.40 -5.41
C HIS A 111 9.98 9.19 -5.34
N VAL A 112 9.01 9.22 -4.43
CA VAL A 112 7.92 8.25 -4.40
C VAL A 112 6.87 8.66 -5.41
N ASP A 113 6.62 7.80 -6.39
CA ASP A 113 5.53 7.99 -7.34
C ASP A 113 4.20 7.57 -6.69
N LEU A 114 3.32 8.54 -6.47
CA LEU A 114 2.02 8.37 -5.82
C LEU A 114 0.90 8.66 -6.81
N CYS A 115 -0.08 7.77 -6.86
CA CYS A 115 -1.35 8.01 -7.51
C CYS A 115 -2.34 8.66 -6.53
N PHE A 116 -2.80 9.86 -6.85
CA PHE A 116 -3.78 10.60 -6.04
C PHE A 116 -5.20 10.39 -6.56
N GLY A 117 -6.08 9.99 -5.65
CA GLY A 117 -7.52 9.97 -5.86
C GLY A 117 -8.09 11.36 -6.15
N LYS A 118 -9.35 11.42 -6.57
CA LYS A 118 -10.08 12.69 -6.76
C LYS A 118 -10.15 13.51 -5.46
N ASP A 119 -10.23 12.81 -4.34
CA ASP A 119 -10.05 13.40 -3.01
C ASP A 119 -8.56 13.45 -2.69
N LYS A 120 -8.03 14.64 -2.38
CA LYS A 120 -6.59 14.88 -2.17
C LYS A 120 -5.96 14.01 -1.08
N ASP A 121 -6.74 13.55 -0.12
CA ASP A 121 -6.23 12.71 0.97
C ASP A 121 -6.21 11.21 0.62
N SER A 122 -6.69 10.83 -0.57
CA SER A 122 -6.64 9.45 -1.08
C SER A 122 -5.39 9.28 -1.94
N PHE A 123 -4.46 8.43 -1.55
CA PHE A 123 -3.32 8.11 -2.41
C PHE A 123 -2.79 6.69 -2.15
N VAL A 124 -2.12 6.13 -3.16
CA VAL A 124 -1.29 4.92 -3.04
C VAL A 124 -0.03 5.12 -3.86
N SER A 125 1.05 4.40 -3.54
CA SER A 125 2.20 4.34 -4.44
C SER A 125 1.84 3.58 -5.71
N THR A 126 2.43 4.00 -6.82
CA THR A 126 2.17 3.36 -8.12
C THR A 126 2.61 1.88 -8.14
N GLY A 127 3.61 1.51 -7.34
CA GLY A 127 3.96 0.11 -7.10
C GLY A 127 2.81 -0.73 -6.51
N PHE A 128 1.99 -0.14 -5.64
CA PHE A 128 0.80 -0.80 -5.08
C PHE A 128 -0.22 -1.14 -6.18
N LEU A 129 -0.41 -0.24 -7.16
CA LEU A 129 -1.34 -0.45 -8.27
C LEU A 129 -0.89 -1.59 -9.18
N ARG A 130 0.41 -1.65 -9.49
CA ARG A 130 1.01 -2.72 -10.28
C ARG A 130 0.79 -4.09 -9.63
N ASP A 131 1.11 -4.20 -8.34
CA ASP A 131 1.03 -5.47 -7.62
C ASP A 131 -0.44 -5.92 -7.43
N LEU A 132 -1.35 -4.95 -7.27
CA LEU A 132 -2.79 -5.22 -7.24
C LEU A 132 -3.30 -5.79 -8.57
N LYS A 133 -2.84 -5.25 -9.72
CA LYS A 133 -3.19 -5.79 -11.05
C LYS A 133 -2.67 -7.22 -11.23
N GLY A 134 -1.38 -7.45 -10.95
CA GLY A 134 -0.78 -8.79 -11.11
C GLY A 134 -1.38 -9.87 -10.20
N SER A 135 -2.16 -9.49 -9.19
CA SER A 135 -2.90 -10.42 -8.32
C SER A 135 -4.32 -10.74 -8.83
N LEU A 136 -4.80 -10.05 -9.89
CA LEU A 136 -6.12 -10.24 -10.49
C LEU A 136 -6.09 -11.10 -11.76
N GLU A 137 -4.90 -11.29 -12.34
CA GLU A 137 -4.60 -12.19 -13.47
C GLU A 137 -4.30 -13.62 -12.97
#